data_AF-A0A821QF25-F1
#
_entry.id   AF-A0A821QF25-F1
#
_cell.length_a   1.000
_cell.length_b   1.000
_cell.length_c   1.000
_cell.angle_alpha   90.00
_cell.angle_beta   90.00
_cell.angle_gamma   90.00
#
_symmetry.space_group_name_H-M   'P 1'
#
loop_
_entity.id
_entity.type
_entity.pdbx_description
1 polymer ?
#
loop_
_entity_poly.entity_id
_entity_poly.type
_entity_poly.pdbx_seq_one_letter_code
_entity_poly.pdbx_strand_id
1 'polypeptide(L)'
;FPTNDSTMICGINKNGQEGVPISNVHWNGQNWATSCNFHGNVLSHVETKPELCDPACFQNQECTHYTWTTLNDGTCWIKTGNVSKADAFSTNDTTMVCGVNKDDQSVVPISTVQWNEQSWARSCDFPGNELSHVKVSSDFCGPTCARAKDCTHYTWTL
;
A
#
# COMPACT_ATOMS: atom_id res chain seq x y z
N PHE A 1 -9.20 -14.66 0.59
CA PHE A 1 -10.62 -14.32 0.42
C PHE A 1 -11.06 -13.43 1.57
N PRO A 2 -11.77 -12.33 1.31
CA PRO A 2 -12.35 -11.51 2.38
C PRO A 2 -13.43 -12.30 3.12
N THR A 3 -13.59 -12.03 4.42
CA THR A 3 -14.61 -12.62 5.29
C THR A 3 -15.34 -11.53 6.06
N ASN A 4 -16.54 -11.84 6.55
CA ASN A 4 -17.29 -10.93 7.44
C ASN A 4 -16.85 -11.03 8.91
N ASP A 5 -15.87 -11.90 9.22
CA ASP A 5 -15.39 -12.11 10.57
C ASP A 5 -14.16 -11.25 10.83
N SER A 6 -14.36 -10.14 11.56
CA SER A 6 -13.30 -9.19 11.89
C SER A 6 -12.24 -9.72 12.85
N THR A 7 -12.42 -10.92 13.40
CA THR A 7 -11.46 -11.58 14.29
C THR A 7 -10.47 -12.46 13.52
N MET A 8 -10.78 -12.82 12.27
CA MET A 8 -9.88 -13.61 11.44
C MET A 8 -8.70 -12.76 10.96
N ILE A 9 -7.51 -13.37 10.99
CA ILE A 9 -6.28 -12.80 10.45
C ILE A 9 -5.72 -13.78 9.44
N CYS A 10 -5.37 -13.32 8.23
CA CYS A 10 -4.63 -14.13 7.27
C CYS A 10 -3.29 -13.47 6.95
N GLY A 11 -2.28 -14.28 6.64
CA GLY A 11 -0.92 -13.82 6.37
C GLY A 11 -0.21 -14.68 5.34
N ILE A 12 0.73 -14.09 4.60
CA ILE A 12 1.58 -14.79 3.64
C ILE A 12 2.97 -14.98 4.25
N ASN A 13 3.50 -16.20 4.18
CA ASN A 13 4.87 -16.48 4.58
C ASN A 13 5.84 -15.99 3.49
N LYS A 14 6.57 -14.92 3.79
CA LYS A 14 7.55 -14.33 2.87
C LYS A 14 8.86 -15.12 2.74
N ASN A 15 9.04 -16.21 3.50
CA ASN A 15 10.18 -17.11 3.31
C ASN A 15 9.98 -17.95 2.03
N GLY A 16 10.13 -17.32 0.85
CA GLY A 16 10.04 -18.00 -0.44
C GLY A 16 9.52 -17.19 -1.63
N GLN A 17 9.27 -15.89 -1.52
CA GLN A 17 8.84 -15.06 -2.66
C GLN A 17 9.88 -14.00 -3.02
N GLU A 18 10.81 -14.35 -3.91
CA GLU A 18 11.45 -13.36 -4.78
C GLU A 18 10.36 -12.74 -5.68
N GLY A 19 10.22 -11.41 -5.66
CA GLY A 19 9.58 -10.70 -6.77
C GLY A 19 8.25 -9.97 -6.53
N VAL A 20 7.89 -9.57 -5.30
CA VAL A 20 7.02 -8.39 -5.16
C VAL A 20 7.91 -7.15 -5.32
N PRO A 21 7.64 -6.20 -6.23
CA PRO A 21 8.37 -4.94 -6.27
C PRO A 21 8.08 -4.20 -4.97
N ILE A 22 8.99 -4.31 -4.01
CA ILE A 22 9.05 -3.41 -2.88
C ILE A 22 9.36 -2.04 -3.49
N SER A 23 8.39 -1.12 -3.46
CA SER A 23 8.71 0.25 -3.83
C SER A 23 9.80 0.74 -2.86
N ASN A 24 10.96 1.10 -3.38
CA ASN A 24 12.07 1.66 -2.58
C ASN A 24 11.76 3.11 -2.12
N VAL A 25 10.47 3.47 -2.07
CA VAL A 25 10.00 4.78 -1.68
C VAL A 25 9.91 4.82 -0.16
N HIS A 26 10.76 5.64 0.45
CA HIS A 26 10.77 5.84 1.89
C HIS A 26 9.66 6.83 2.28
N TRP A 27 8.48 6.30 2.56
CA TRP A 27 7.35 7.08 3.08
C TRP A 27 7.67 7.65 4.47
N ASN A 28 7.32 8.90 4.69
CA ASN A 28 7.64 9.63 5.92
C ASN A 28 6.73 9.33 7.12
N GLY A 29 5.96 8.24 7.07
CA GLY A 29 4.90 7.94 8.05
C GLY A 29 3.58 8.69 7.80
N GLN A 30 3.48 9.46 6.71
CA GLN A 30 2.24 10.01 6.17
C GLN A 30 2.02 9.47 4.74
N ASN A 31 1.16 10.13 3.96
CA ASN A 31 0.81 9.74 2.60
C ASN A 31 1.64 10.44 1.53
N TRP A 32 2.88 10.82 1.86
CA TRP A 32 3.82 11.38 0.89
C TRP A 32 5.26 10.94 1.16
N ALA A 33 6.11 11.07 0.15
CA ALA A 33 7.53 10.74 0.21
C ALA A 33 8.34 11.65 -0.73
N THR A 34 9.64 11.74 -0.50
CA THR A 34 10.58 12.36 -1.46
C THR A 34 11.16 11.30 -2.39
N SER A 35 11.81 11.75 -3.47
CA SER A 35 12.49 10.87 -4.44
C SER A 35 11.55 9.84 -5.04
N CYS A 36 10.31 10.22 -5.37
CA CYS A 36 9.31 9.29 -5.86
C CYS A 36 8.36 9.91 -6.90
N ASN A 37 7.71 9.05 -7.67
CA ASN A 37 6.77 9.40 -8.72
C ASN A 37 5.78 8.25 -8.97
N PHE A 38 4.74 8.54 -9.75
CA PHE A 38 3.76 7.61 -10.30
C PHE A 38 3.75 7.68 -11.83
N HIS A 39 3.44 6.57 -12.50
CA HIS A 39 3.31 6.56 -13.95
C HIS A 39 1.99 7.20 -14.41
N GLY A 40 2.05 8.08 -15.41
CA GLY A 40 0.88 8.54 -16.16
C GLY A 40 -0.20 9.26 -15.34
N ASN A 41 -1.44 9.17 -15.83
CA ASN A 41 -2.70 9.61 -15.22
C ASN A 41 -2.77 11.07 -14.75
N VAL A 42 -2.06 11.98 -15.42
CA VAL A 42 -2.12 13.42 -15.14
C VAL A 42 -3.48 13.97 -15.56
N LEU A 43 -4.24 14.47 -14.59
CA LEU A 43 -5.47 15.25 -14.80
C LEU A 43 -5.14 16.69 -15.19
N SER A 44 -4.26 17.31 -14.41
CA SER A 44 -3.90 18.71 -14.55
C SER A 44 -2.56 18.97 -13.86
N HIS A 45 -2.06 20.20 -14.02
CA HIS A 45 -0.88 20.64 -13.31
C HIS A 45 -1.09 22.06 -12.77
N VAL A 46 -0.37 22.38 -11.70
CA VAL A 46 -0.34 23.72 -11.11
C VAL A 46 1.08 24.06 -10.67
N GLU A 47 1.51 25.28 -10.99
CA GLU A 47 2.79 25.81 -10.51
C GLU A 47 2.67 26.17 -9.04
N THR A 48 3.46 25.53 -8.18
CA THR A 48 3.35 25.65 -6.74
C THR A 48 4.59 25.10 -6.03
N LYS A 49 4.69 25.34 -4.72
CA LYS A 49 5.71 24.74 -3.86
C LYS A 49 5.36 23.29 -3.51
N PRO A 50 6.35 22.42 -3.19
CA PRO A 50 6.08 21.00 -2.94
C PRO A 50 5.09 20.78 -1.79
N GLU A 51 5.17 21.57 -0.72
CA GLU A 51 4.27 21.50 0.43
C GLU A 51 2.82 21.87 0.12
N LEU A 52 2.57 22.51 -1.03
CA LEU A 52 1.25 22.90 -1.49
C LEU A 52 0.66 21.92 -2.53
N CYS A 53 1.40 20.89 -2.93
CA CYS A 53 0.91 19.90 -3.90
C CYS A 53 -0.13 18.95 -3.30
N ASP A 54 0.03 18.56 -2.03
CA ASP A 54 -0.95 17.78 -1.26
C ASP A 54 -2.32 18.48 -1.15
N PRO A 55 -2.41 19.74 -0.66
CA PRO A 55 -3.68 20.44 -0.60
C PRO A 55 -4.26 20.75 -1.99
N ALA A 56 -3.42 20.97 -3.02
CA ALA A 56 -3.90 21.16 -4.38
C ALA A 56 -4.56 19.89 -4.96
N CYS A 57 -3.98 18.72 -4.69
CA CYS A 57 -4.61 17.44 -5.01
C CYS A 57 -5.91 17.26 -4.20
N PHE A 58 -5.89 17.50 -2.90
CA PHE A 58 -7.07 17.37 -2.04
C PHE A 58 -8.26 18.23 -2.47
N GLN A 59 -8.01 19.45 -2.98
CA GLN A 59 -9.05 20.34 -3.49
C GLN A 59 -9.69 19.84 -4.80
N ASN A 60 -9.02 18.93 -5.52
CA ASN A 60 -9.54 18.32 -6.73
C ASN A 60 -10.18 16.97 -6.41
N GLN A 61 -11.50 16.88 -6.53
CA GLN A 61 -12.28 15.68 -6.16
C GLN A 61 -11.90 14.43 -6.95
N GLU A 62 -11.32 14.58 -8.14
CA GLU A 62 -10.88 13.46 -8.99
C GLU A 62 -9.42 13.06 -8.71
N CYS A 63 -8.71 13.80 -7.85
CA CYS A 63 -7.32 13.53 -7.53
C CYS A 63 -7.19 12.39 -6.51
N THR A 64 -6.51 11.33 -6.92
CA THR A 64 -6.15 10.20 -6.07
C THR A 64 -4.70 10.26 -5.62
N HIS A 65 -3.83 10.90 -6.40
CA HIS A 65 -2.41 11.00 -6.11
C HIS A 65 -1.76 12.17 -6.84
N TYR A 66 -0.53 12.51 -6.48
CA TYR A 66 0.20 13.60 -7.11
C TYR A 66 1.69 13.31 -7.22
N THR A 67 2.35 14.12 -8.05
CA THR A 67 3.81 14.22 -8.08
C THR A 67 4.20 15.68 -8.23
N TRP A 68 5.13 16.16 -7.43
CA TRP A 68 5.74 17.47 -7.57
C TRP A 68 7.14 17.35 -8.17
N THR A 69 7.50 18.30 -9.04
CA THR A 69 8.79 18.39 -9.73
C THR A 69 9.28 19.83 -9.74
N THR A 70 10.59 20.03 -9.95
CA THR A 70 11.21 21.37 -10.09
C THR A 70 10.96 22.04 -11.45
N LEU A 71 10.17 21.43 -12.34
CA LEU A 71 9.80 22.03 -13.61
C LEU A 71 9.10 23.38 -13.39
N ASN A 72 9.46 24.40 -14.16
CA ASN A 72 8.92 25.76 -14.08
C ASN A 72 8.95 26.34 -12.66
N ASP A 73 10.08 26.23 -11.97
CA ASP A 73 10.27 26.65 -10.57
C ASP A 73 9.36 25.93 -9.55
N GLY A 74 8.66 24.87 -9.98
CA GLY A 74 7.84 24.02 -9.14
C GLY A 74 6.50 23.70 -9.79
N THR A 75 6.33 22.47 -10.26
CA THR A 75 5.08 21.98 -10.88
C THR A 75 4.54 20.79 -10.11
N CYS A 76 3.30 20.91 -9.62
CA CYS A 76 2.51 19.83 -9.07
C CYS A 76 1.65 19.20 -10.17
N TRP A 77 1.87 17.91 -10.42
CA TRP A 77 1.09 17.07 -11.32
C TRP A 77 -0.01 16.39 -10.51
N ILE A 78 -1.26 16.82 -10.72
CA ILE A 78 -2.46 16.27 -10.10
C ILE A 78 -2.89 15.06 -10.92
N LYS A 79 -3.06 13.90 -10.29
CA LYS A 79 -3.29 12.62 -10.98
C LYS A 79 -4.49 11.87 -10.44
N THR A 80 -5.04 10.97 -11.26
CA THR A 80 -6.24 10.16 -10.94
C THR A 80 -6.03 8.67 -11.16
N GLY A 81 -7.04 7.87 -10.80
CA GLY A 81 -7.06 6.43 -10.96
C GLY A 81 -6.76 5.69 -9.66
N ASN A 82 -7.04 4.39 -9.67
CA ASN A 82 -6.89 3.53 -8.50
C ASN A 82 -5.40 3.22 -8.26
N VAL A 83 -4.78 3.92 -7.32
CA VAL A 83 -3.36 3.74 -6.96
C VAL A 83 -3.18 3.66 -5.46
N SER A 84 -2.09 3.03 -5.05
CA SER A 84 -1.66 2.89 -3.67
C SER A 84 -0.19 3.30 -3.53
N LYS A 85 0.31 3.33 -2.29
CA LYS A 85 1.74 3.55 -2.02
C LYS A 85 2.67 2.55 -2.70
N ALA A 86 2.19 1.35 -3.01
CA ALA A 86 2.96 0.31 -3.68
C ALA A 86 3.20 0.62 -5.17
N ASP A 87 2.34 1.45 -5.78
CA ASP A 87 2.43 1.82 -7.19
C ASP A 87 3.40 2.99 -7.44
N ALA A 88 3.90 3.62 -6.37
CA ALA A 88 4.95 4.61 -6.45
C ALA A 88 6.30 3.94 -6.74
N PHE A 89 7.11 4.56 -7.60
CA PHE A 89 8.50 4.15 -7.83
C PHE A 89 9.46 5.23 -7.35
N SER A 90 10.65 4.79 -6.89
CA SER A 90 11.72 5.70 -6.48
C SER A 90 12.39 6.33 -7.70
N THR A 91 12.72 7.62 -7.61
CA THR A 91 13.51 8.35 -8.60
C THR A 91 14.88 8.71 -8.01
N ASN A 92 15.86 8.99 -8.87
CA ASN A 92 17.16 9.53 -8.42
C ASN A 92 17.10 11.04 -8.12
N ASP A 93 15.97 11.68 -8.40
CA ASP A 93 15.77 13.10 -8.15
C ASP A 93 15.20 13.31 -6.75
N THR A 94 16.08 13.69 -5.82
CA THR A 94 15.74 13.89 -4.42
C THR A 94 14.81 15.08 -4.17
N THR A 95 14.60 15.93 -5.18
CA THR A 95 13.71 17.09 -5.10
C THR A 95 12.26 16.73 -5.42
N MET A 96 12.02 15.61 -6.10
CA MET A 96 10.66 15.15 -6.40
C MET A 96 9.95 14.73 -5.13
N VAL A 97 8.66 15.04 -5.07
CA VAL A 97 7.76 14.62 -3.98
C VAL A 97 6.56 13.93 -4.60
N CYS A 98 6.11 12.81 -4.04
CA CYS A 98 4.86 12.18 -4.47
C CYS A 98 4.00 11.86 -3.26
N GLY A 99 2.69 11.78 -3.47
CA GLY A 99 1.76 11.43 -2.41
C GLY A 99 0.44 10.88 -2.92
N VAL A 100 -0.29 10.25 -2.02
CA VAL A 100 -1.62 9.66 -2.24
C VAL A 100 -2.65 10.41 -1.38
N ASN A 101 -3.84 10.63 -1.89
CA ASN A 101 -4.87 11.37 -1.18
C ASN A 101 -5.42 10.53 0.00
N LYS A 102 -5.65 11.18 1.15
CA LYS A 102 -6.03 10.51 2.42
C LYS A 102 -7.43 9.88 2.39
N ASP A 103 -8.32 10.38 1.53
CA ASP A 103 -9.71 9.92 1.46
C ASP A 103 -9.91 8.63 0.65
N ASP A 104 -8.88 8.18 -0.08
CA ASP A 104 -8.86 6.87 -0.76
C ASP A 104 -8.49 5.71 0.18
N GLN A 105 -8.93 5.81 1.43
CA GLN A 105 -9.09 4.64 2.32
C GLN A 105 -10.56 4.34 2.63
N SER A 106 -11.51 5.07 2.01
CA SER A 106 -12.93 5.02 2.42
C SER A 106 -13.89 4.33 1.45
N VAL A 107 -13.45 3.83 0.27
CA VAL A 107 -14.26 2.93 -0.57
C VAL A 107 -13.39 1.87 -1.23
N VAL A 108 -12.74 1.02 -0.43
CA VAL A 108 -12.34 -0.29 -0.95
C VAL A 108 -13.53 -1.22 -0.76
N PRO A 109 -14.20 -1.69 -1.83
CA PRO A 109 -15.25 -2.67 -1.67
C PRO A 109 -14.70 -3.89 -0.93
N ILE A 110 -15.54 -4.48 -0.07
CA ILE A 110 -15.32 -5.71 0.72
C ILE A 110 -14.89 -6.92 -0.16
N SER A 111 -14.70 -6.73 -1.47
CA SER A 111 -14.11 -7.67 -2.40
C SER A 111 -12.58 -7.78 -2.32
N THR A 112 -11.87 -6.87 -1.64
CA THR A 112 -10.39 -6.90 -1.57
C THR A 112 -9.86 -6.91 -0.14
N VAL A 113 -8.97 -7.87 0.14
CA VAL A 113 -8.30 -8.03 1.44
C VAL A 113 -7.30 -6.89 1.63
N GLN A 114 -7.41 -6.17 2.74
CA GLN A 114 -6.54 -5.04 3.08
C GLN A 114 -5.26 -5.52 3.78
N TRP A 115 -4.23 -5.80 2.98
CA TRP A 115 -2.92 -6.22 3.46
C TRP A 115 -2.13 -5.06 4.06
N ASN A 116 -1.41 -5.31 5.15
CA ASN A 116 -0.41 -4.39 5.67
C ASN A 116 0.99 -4.70 5.13
N GLU A 117 1.96 -3.85 5.52
CA GLU A 117 3.37 -3.96 5.13
C GLU A 117 4.04 -5.27 5.59
N GLN A 118 3.52 -5.86 6.67
CA GLN A 118 3.96 -7.15 7.19
C GLN A 118 3.29 -8.35 6.48
N SER A 119 2.53 -8.11 5.41
CA SER A 119 1.78 -9.11 4.63
C SER A 119 0.87 -10.00 5.46
N TRP A 120 0.16 -9.36 6.37
CA TRP A 120 -1.06 -9.92 6.96
C TRP A 120 -2.21 -8.92 6.88
N ALA A 121 -3.42 -9.42 7.02
CA ALA A 121 -4.65 -8.66 6.94
C ALA A 121 -5.67 -9.18 7.97
N ARG A 122 -6.65 -8.35 8.31
CA ARG A 122 -7.85 -8.74 9.06
C ARG A 122 -9.00 -9.08 8.12
N SER A 123 -9.97 -9.83 8.63
CA SER A 123 -11.20 -10.18 7.90
C SER A 123 -10.91 -10.94 6.61
N CYS A 124 -10.02 -11.93 6.67
CA CYS A 124 -9.63 -12.72 5.52
C CYS A 124 -9.27 -14.17 5.85
N ASP A 125 -9.37 -15.02 4.83
CA ASP A 125 -9.11 -16.46 4.91
C ASP A 125 -8.56 -17.04 3.59
N PHE A 126 -7.94 -18.21 3.65
CA PHE A 126 -7.46 -19.02 2.53
C PHE A 126 -8.14 -20.41 2.52
N PRO A 127 -9.39 -20.51 2.04
CA PRO A 127 -10.17 -21.75 2.12
C PRO A 127 -9.52 -22.90 1.36
N GLY A 128 -9.44 -24.08 1.99
CA GLY A 128 -9.10 -25.34 1.33
C GLY A 128 -7.61 -25.55 1.08
N ASN A 129 -6.74 -24.83 1.79
CA ASN A 129 -5.27 -24.92 1.67
C ASN A 129 -4.59 -25.25 3.02
N GLU A 130 -5.25 -26.05 3.87
CA GLU A 130 -4.79 -26.34 5.22
C GLU A 130 -3.66 -27.38 5.21
N LEU A 131 -2.44 -26.96 5.57
CA LEU A 131 -1.30 -27.87 5.76
C LEU A 131 -1.33 -28.57 7.14
N SER A 132 -1.63 -27.82 8.20
CA SER A 132 -1.76 -28.28 9.58
C SER A 132 -2.43 -27.20 10.44
N HIS A 133 -2.73 -27.50 11.70
CA HIS A 133 -3.26 -26.52 12.66
C HIS A 133 -2.53 -26.62 14.01
N VAL A 134 -2.44 -25.49 14.71
CA VAL A 134 -1.76 -25.38 16.01
C VAL A 134 -2.39 -24.27 16.84
N LYS A 135 -2.49 -24.48 18.16
CA LYS A 135 -3.02 -23.47 19.08
C LYS A 135 -1.92 -22.52 19.52
N VAL A 136 -1.98 -21.28 19.05
CA VAL A 136 -1.06 -20.20 19.39
C VAL A 136 -1.79 -18.86 19.45
N SER A 137 -1.22 -17.85 20.11
CA SER A 137 -1.72 -16.47 20.00
C SER A 137 -1.56 -15.96 18.56
N SER A 138 -2.37 -14.98 18.16
CA SER A 138 -2.33 -14.34 16.84
C SER A 138 -0.94 -13.89 16.45
N ASP A 139 -0.18 -13.34 17.40
CA ASP A 139 1.18 -12.80 17.17
C ASP A 139 2.18 -13.90 16.80
N PHE A 140 1.89 -15.14 17.16
CA PHE A 140 2.75 -16.30 16.94
C PHE A 140 2.33 -17.16 15.75
N CYS A 141 1.16 -16.92 15.14
CA CYS A 141 0.70 -17.73 14.01
C CYS A 141 1.62 -17.57 12.79
N GLY A 142 1.96 -16.32 12.43
CA GLY A 142 2.90 -16.03 11.34
C GLY A 142 4.30 -16.61 11.56
N PRO A 143 4.96 -16.35 12.70
CA PRO A 143 6.26 -16.98 13.03
C PRO A 143 6.22 -18.51 13.05
N THR A 144 5.08 -19.10 13.43
CA THR A 144 4.92 -20.57 13.41
C THR A 144 4.85 -21.08 11.98
N CYS A 145 4.09 -20.43 11.10
CA CYS A 145 4.09 -20.73 9.67
C CYS A 145 5.48 -20.53 9.04
N ALA A 146 6.18 -19.45 9.38
CA ALA A 146 7.52 -19.16 8.88
C ALA A 146 8.55 -20.27 9.13
N ARG A 147 8.35 -21.06 10.19
CA ARG A 147 9.20 -22.20 10.59
C ARG A 147 8.69 -23.54 10.07
N ALA A 148 7.42 -23.61 9.67
CA ALA A 148 6.82 -24.82 9.14
C ALA A 148 7.27 -25.00 7.69
N LYS A 149 7.85 -26.17 7.42
CA LYS A 149 8.24 -26.56 6.06
C LYS A 149 7.00 -26.52 5.16
N ASP A 150 7.14 -25.93 3.98
CA ASP A 150 6.09 -25.82 2.95
C ASP A 150 4.90 -24.91 3.32
N CYS A 151 4.96 -24.17 4.44
CA CYS A 151 3.93 -23.19 4.78
C CYS A 151 4.12 -21.92 3.94
N THR A 152 3.19 -21.62 3.05
CA THR A 152 3.21 -20.42 2.19
C THR A 152 2.33 -19.29 2.73
N HIS A 153 1.41 -19.61 3.64
CA HIS A 153 0.38 -18.72 4.16
C HIS A 153 -0.23 -19.31 5.43
N TYR A 154 -0.88 -18.47 6.23
CA TYR A 154 -1.58 -18.87 7.44
C TYR A 154 -2.91 -18.13 7.58
N THR A 155 -3.85 -18.77 8.27
CA THR A 155 -5.03 -18.13 8.84
C THR A 155 -5.00 -18.35 10.35
N TRP A 156 -5.37 -17.33 11.10
CA TRP A 156 -5.59 -17.38 12.55
C TRP A 156 -7.04 -17.00 12.85
N THR A 157 -7.64 -17.75 13.76
CA THR A 157 -9.01 -17.56 14.26
C THR A 157 -8.99 -17.62 15.79
N LEU A 158 -9.87 -16.87 16.44
CA LEU A 158 -10.02 -16.87 17.90
C LEU A 158 -10.69 -18.16 18.41
#